data_AF-A0AAV7QL84-F1
#
_entry.id   AF-A0AAV7QL84-F1
#
_cell.length_a   1.000
_cell.length_b   1.000
_cell.length_c   1.000
_cell.angle_alpha   90.00
_cell.angle_beta   90.00
_cell.angle_gamma   90.00
#
_symmetry.space_group_name_H-M   'P 1'
#
loop_
_entity.id
_entity.type
_entity.pdbx_description
1 polymer ?
#
loop_
_entity_poly.entity_id
_entity_poly.type
_entity_poly.pdbx_seq_one_letter_code
_entity_poly.pdbx_strand_id
1 'polypeptide(L)'
;MDASITLLTLETKSMRSDIAGFQSRVTGLEQRIGSLEAQATMSQDREQDLLYLRSKLTDMQDRSRRDNIRLLGIPENEEGTDRQAFLSSTISKLISLDFDPQLEFQRAHRVGPKRSVNSSRPRSIITCLLQHNQTLQILQAAHSHGPFRVDQHDIRITADYSKETNERRKAFLALRPRLRQLEMKYGLFDPARMWVTKNGVSKDFYNPEELRLFLDSFQSQPMDSTSTNCPHDIAGDNEGLAVILFVYLSYNGNAYATTCLPT
;
A
#
# COMPACT_ATOMS: atom_id res chain seq x y z
N MET A 1 76.44 -20.11 -28.89
CA MET A 1 75.73 -19.71 -27.65
C MET A 1 75.27 -18.26 -27.72
N ASP A 2 76.07 -17.33 -28.23
CA ASP A 2 75.74 -15.89 -28.22
C ASP A 2 74.52 -15.44 -29.07
N ALA A 3 74.26 -16.10 -30.21
CA ALA A 3 73.09 -15.77 -31.05
C ALA A 3 71.74 -16.10 -30.36
N SER A 4 71.67 -17.20 -29.61
CA SER A 4 70.47 -17.54 -28.83
C SER A 4 70.28 -16.61 -27.64
N ILE A 5 71.38 -16.20 -26.98
CA ILE A 5 71.32 -15.26 -25.86
C ILE A 5 70.82 -13.89 -26.34
N THR A 6 71.31 -13.40 -27.48
CA THR A 6 70.86 -12.13 -28.05
C THR A 6 69.38 -12.14 -28.46
N LEU A 7 68.89 -13.24 -29.07
CA LEU A 7 67.46 -13.41 -29.37
C LEU A 7 66.59 -13.33 -28.10
N LEU A 8 66.96 -14.08 -27.05
CA LEU A 8 66.25 -14.07 -25.77
C LEU A 8 66.26 -12.68 -25.11
N THR A 9 67.36 -11.92 -25.24
CA THR A 9 67.40 -10.53 -24.72
C THR A 9 66.47 -9.58 -25.48
N LEU A 10 66.22 -9.83 -26.76
CA LEU A 10 65.30 -9.03 -27.57
C LEU A 10 63.85 -9.33 -27.18
N GLU A 11 63.49 -10.61 -27.10
CA GLU A 11 62.14 -11.06 -26.68
C GLU A 11 61.81 -10.57 -25.27
N THR A 12 62.77 -10.67 -24.33
CA THR A 12 62.57 -10.17 -22.95
C THR A 12 62.40 -8.66 -22.87
N LYS A 13 63.02 -7.88 -23.77
CA LYS A 13 62.76 -6.44 -23.88
C LYS A 13 61.37 -6.16 -24.45
N SER A 14 60.94 -6.90 -25.47
CA SER A 14 59.59 -6.78 -26.04
C SER A 14 58.53 -7.07 -24.97
N MET A 15 58.66 -8.19 -24.26
CA MET A 15 57.74 -8.57 -23.18
C MET A 15 57.69 -7.51 -22.07
N ARG A 16 58.81 -6.89 -21.69
CA ARG A 16 58.81 -5.79 -20.71
C ARG A 16 58.00 -4.58 -21.20
N SER A 17 58.11 -4.24 -22.48
CA SER A 17 57.33 -3.15 -23.07
C SER A 17 55.82 -3.46 -23.03
N ASP A 18 55.44 -4.68 -23.39
CA ASP A 18 54.04 -5.12 -23.36
C ASP A 18 53.49 -5.13 -21.92
N ILE A 19 54.28 -5.61 -20.96
CA ILE A 19 53.92 -5.59 -19.52
C ILE A 19 53.71 -4.16 -19.05
N ALA A 20 54.58 -3.21 -19.42
CA ALA A 20 54.40 -1.81 -19.05
C ALA A 20 53.12 -1.20 -19.68
N GLY A 21 52.83 -1.55 -20.93
CA GLY A 21 51.58 -1.18 -21.60
C GLY A 21 50.34 -1.76 -20.91
N PHE A 22 50.39 -3.03 -20.50
CA PHE A 22 49.31 -3.65 -19.72
C PHE A 22 49.15 -3.02 -18.34
N GLN A 23 50.25 -2.73 -17.63
CA GLN A 23 50.20 -2.03 -16.34
C GLN A 23 49.48 -0.69 -16.46
N SER A 24 49.83 0.12 -17.46
CA SER A 24 49.15 1.41 -17.71
C SER A 24 47.65 1.23 -17.99
N ARG A 25 47.29 0.23 -18.80
CA ARG A 25 45.87 -0.08 -19.07
C ARG A 25 45.13 -0.57 -17.84
N VAL A 26 45.76 -1.40 -17.01
CA VAL A 26 45.19 -1.90 -15.75
C VAL A 26 44.95 -0.74 -14.78
N THR A 27 45.92 0.15 -14.58
CA THR A 27 45.74 1.33 -13.73
C THR A 27 44.62 2.23 -14.25
N GLY A 28 44.51 2.43 -15.57
CA GLY A 28 43.40 3.18 -16.17
C GLY A 28 42.04 2.53 -15.96
N LEU A 29 41.98 1.19 -16.00
CA LEU A 29 40.76 0.44 -15.70
C LEU A 29 40.40 0.51 -14.22
N GLU A 30 41.36 0.38 -13.31
CA GLU A 30 41.16 0.51 -11.86
C GLU A 30 40.58 1.88 -11.50
N GLN A 31 41.13 2.95 -12.06
CA GLN A 31 40.60 4.31 -11.87
C GLN A 31 39.17 4.45 -12.39
N ARG A 32 38.89 3.91 -13.58
CA ARG A 32 37.54 3.94 -14.16
C ARG A 32 36.56 3.12 -13.32
N ILE A 33 36.96 1.93 -12.84
CA ILE A 33 36.14 1.09 -11.96
C ILE A 33 35.83 1.85 -10.67
N GLY A 34 36.83 2.44 -10.01
CA GLY A 34 36.61 3.25 -8.80
C GLY A 34 35.65 4.42 -9.04
N SER A 35 35.73 5.08 -10.20
CA SER A 35 34.78 6.15 -10.56
C SER A 35 33.35 5.63 -10.78
N LEU A 36 33.20 4.45 -11.38
CA LEU A 36 31.89 3.83 -11.63
C LEU A 36 31.26 3.33 -10.33
N GLU A 37 32.06 2.77 -9.42
CA GLU A 37 31.62 2.36 -8.09
C GLU A 37 31.12 3.56 -7.29
N ALA A 38 31.86 4.68 -7.27
CA ALA A 38 31.41 5.92 -6.63
C ALA A 38 30.13 6.48 -7.28
N GLN A 39 30.00 6.40 -8.60
CA GLN A 39 28.77 6.82 -9.27
C GLN A 39 27.57 5.92 -8.93
N ALA A 40 27.80 4.61 -8.79
CA ALA A 40 26.78 3.65 -8.43
C ALA A 40 26.26 3.88 -7.01
N THR A 41 27.15 4.11 -6.03
CA THR A 41 26.74 4.43 -4.66
C THR A 41 25.93 5.72 -4.60
N MET A 42 26.40 6.78 -5.26
CA MET A 42 25.63 8.04 -5.36
C MET A 42 24.27 7.85 -6.04
N SER A 43 24.16 6.94 -7.02
CA SER A 43 22.89 6.62 -7.67
C SER A 43 21.93 5.92 -6.70
N GLN A 44 22.44 5.00 -5.89
CA GLN A 44 21.67 4.29 -4.88
C GLN A 44 21.18 5.25 -3.78
N ASP A 45 22.02 6.18 -3.32
CA ASP A 45 21.64 7.20 -2.34
C ASP A 45 20.52 8.09 -2.88
N ARG A 46 20.64 8.55 -4.14
CA ARG A 46 19.59 9.33 -4.81
C ARG A 46 18.28 8.56 -4.93
N GLU A 47 18.33 7.26 -5.19
CA GLU A 47 17.12 6.43 -5.24
C GLU A 47 16.43 6.36 -3.87
N GLN A 48 17.20 6.20 -2.80
CA GLN A 48 16.68 6.24 -1.43
C GLN A 48 16.06 7.60 -1.09
N ASP A 49 16.71 8.70 -1.46
CA ASP A 49 16.18 10.05 -1.28
C ASP A 49 14.87 10.27 -2.04
N LEU A 50 14.78 9.78 -3.29
CA LEU A 50 13.55 9.86 -4.08
C LEU A 50 12.41 9.07 -3.44
N LEU A 51 12.67 7.88 -2.92
CA LEU A 51 11.67 7.08 -2.18
C LEU A 51 11.21 7.80 -0.91
N TYR A 52 12.14 8.38 -0.16
CA TYR A 52 11.84 9.15 1.04
C TYR A 52 10.99 10.39 0.74
N LEU A 53 11.38 11.17 -0.27
CA LEU A 53 10.65 12.37 -0.70
C LEU A 53 9.26 12.03 -1.21
N ARG A 54 9.12 10.95 -1.99
CA ARG A 54 7.82 10.47 -2.45
C ARG A 54 6.91 10.09 -1.28
N SER A 55 7.43 9.37 -0.29
CA SER A 55 6.70 9.03 0.92
C SER A 55 6.24 10.28 1.69
N LYS A 56 7.12 11.28 1.84
CA LYS A 56 6.78 12.57 2.47
C LYS A 56 5.72 13.34 1.70
N LEU A 57 5.81 13.40 0.37
CA LEU A 57 4.82 14.05 -0.48
C LEU A 57 3.45 13.39 -0.33
N THR A 58 3.40 12.05 -0.31
CA THR A 58 2.17 11.28 -0.11
C THR A 58 1.56 11.55 1.28
N ASP A 59 2.35 11.54 2.35
CA ASP A 59 1.87 11.86 3.70
C ASP A 59 1.35 13.31 3.82
N MET A 60 2.04 14.27 3.22
CA MET A 60 1.58 15.67 3.17
C MET A 60 0.26 15.82 2.41
N GLN A 61 0.13 15.15 1.26
CA GLN A 61 -1.11 15.15 0.49
C GLN A 61 -2.27 14.54 1.27
N ASP A 62 -2.05 13.40 1.92
CA ASP A 62 -3.08 12.74 2.70
C ASP A 62 -3.48 13.59 3.90
N ARG A 63 -2.53 14.18 4.64
CA ARG A 63 -2.79 15.13 5.75
C ARG A 63 -3.66 16.29 5.32
N SER A 64 -3.36 16.90 4.18
CA SER A 64 -4.14 18.02 3.65
C SER A 64 -5.56 17.64 3.21
N ARG A 65 -5.87 16.35 3.06
CA ARG A 65 -7.17 15.85 2.58
C ARG A 65 -7.94 15.07 3.64
N ARG A 66 -7.46 14.97 4.89
CA ARG A 66 -8.12 14.18 5.95
C ARG A 66 -9.54 14.65 6.26
N ASP A 67 -9.83 15.92 6.05
CA ASP A 67 -11.15 16.52 6.26
C ASP A 67 -12.01 16.53 4.99
N ASN A 68 -11.47 16.01 3.88
CA ASN A 68 -12.20 15.88 2.64
C ASN A 68 -12.96 14.55 2.59
N ILE A 69 -14.24 14.62 2.21
CA ILE A 69 -15.02 13.47 1.77
C ILE A 69 -15.32 13.60 0.27
N ARG A 70 -15.42 12.44 -0.38
CA ARG A 70 -15.76 12.31 -1.79
C ARG A 70 -17.11 11.61 -1.93
N LEU A 71 -18.05 12.29 -2.56
CA LEU A 71 -19.34 11.74 -2.92
C LEU A 71 -19.33 11.30 -4.39
N LEU A 72 -19.80 10.08 -4.63
CA LEU A 72 -19.88 9.42 -5.92
C LEU A 72 -21.34 9.10 -6.21
N GLY A 73 -21.75 9.17 -7.47
CA GLY A 73 -23.08 8.73 -7.91
C GLY A 73 -24.17 9.80 -7.93
N ILE A 74 -23.90 11.02 -7.45
CA ILE A 74 -24.86 12.14 -7.49
C ILE A 74 -25.01 12.61 -8.94
N PRO A 75 -26.20 12.61 -9.56
CA PRO A 75 -26.46 13.15 -10.90
C PRO A 75 -25.98 14.60 -11.08
N GLU A 76 -25.57 14.99 -12.28
CA GLU A 76 -25.08 16.34 -12.53
C GLU A 76 -26.22 17.37 -12.45
N ASN A 77 -25.96 18.53 -11.81
CA ASN A 77 -26.88 19.66 -11.61
C ASN A 77 -28.02 19.43 -10.62
N GLU A 78 -28.10 18.29 -9.95
CA GLU A 78 -29.06 18.10 -8.84
C GLU A 78 -28.73 18.99 -7.63
N GLU A 79 -27.49 19.44 -7.49
CA GLU A 79 -27.10 20.25 -6.34
C GLU A 79 -27.70 21.66 -6.34
N GLY A 80 -28.27 22.09 -7.47
CA GLY A 80 -28.80 23.44 -7.65
C GLY A 80 -27.75 24.53 -7.45
N THR A 81 -28.21 25.69 -6.97
CA THR A 81 -27.38 26.88 -6.75
C THR A 81 -26.52 26.74 -5.48
N ASP A 82 -27.10 26.19 -4.41
CA ASP A 82 -26.42 26.00 -3.12
C ASP A 82 -26.04 24.53 -2.90
N ARG A 83 -24.79 24.23 -3.25
CA ARG A 83 -24.23 22.88 -3.08
C ARG A 83 -24.07 22.49 -1.63
N GLN A 84 -23.81 23.43 -0.72
CA GLN A 84 -23.54 23.10 0.68
C GLN A 84 -24.83 22.67 1.38
N ALA A 85 -25.92 23.40 1.17
CA ALA A 85 -27.24 23.02 1.68
C ALA A 85 -27.70 21.67 1.11
N PHE A 86 -27.51 21.45 -0.20
CA PHE A 86 -27.79 20.16 -0.82
C PHE A 86 -26.99 19.02 -0.18
N LEU A 87 -25.67 19.19 -0.01
CA LEU A 87 -24.82 18.18 0.60
C LEU A 87 -25.18 17.90 2.06
N SER A 88 -25.46 18.95 2.84
CA SER A 88 -25.90 18.78 4.23
C SER A 88 -27.16 17.92 4.30
N SER A 89 -28.20 18.29 3.54
CA SER A 89 -29.46 17.54 3.53
C SER A 89 -29.31 16.11 2.99
N THR A 90 -28.45 15.92 1.99
CA THR A 90 -28.18 14.59 1.42
C THR A 90 -27.46 13.71 2.42
N ILE A 91 -26.38 14.20 3.04
CA ILE A 91 -25.60 13.41 4.00
C ILE A 91 -26.45 13.05 5.22
N SER A 92 -27.22 13.99 5.77
CA SER A 92 -28.12 13.72 6.91
C SER A 92 -29.24 12.72 6.57
N LYS A 93 -29.73 12.70 5.32
CA LYS A 93 -30.70 11.69 4.86
C LYS A 93 -30.08 10.30 4.70
N LEU A 94 -28.85 10.24 4.19
CA LEU A 94 -28.16 8.98 3.91
C LEU A 94 -27.67 8.31 5.19
N ILE A 95 -27.07 9.13 6.04
CA ILE A 95 -26.50 8.72 7.29
C ILE A 95 -27.45 9.24 8.34
N SER A 96 -28.35 8.37 8.83
CA SER A 96 -29.19 8.65 10.00
C SER A 96 -28.29 8.86 11.21
N LEU A 97 -27.60 9.99 11.27
CA LEU A 97 -26.74 10.37 12.38
C LEU A 97 -27.67 10.54 13.57
N ASP A 98 -27.34 9.90 14.69
CA ASP A 98 -28.09 10.01 15.96
C ASP A 98 -28.09 11.45 16.54
N PHE A 99 -27.40 12.36 15.87
CA PHE A 99 -27.35 13.78 16.13
C PHE A 99 -27.63 14.49 14.79
N ASP A 100 -28.32 15.63 14.84
CA ASP A 100 -28.47 16.53 13.69
C ASP A 100 -27.46 17.68 13.81
N PRO A 101 -26.14 17.46 13.60
CA PRO A 101 -25.23 18.57 13.53
C PRO A 101 -25.45 19.27 12.19
N GLN A 102 -25.64 20.59 12.25
CA GLN A 102 -25.52 21.44 11.08
C GLN A 102 -24.13 21.21 10.47
N LEU A 103 -24.07 20.54 9.31
CA LEU A 103 -22.82 20.24 8.64
C LEU A 103 -22.27 21.51 8.01
N GLU A 104 -21.10 21.93 8.47
CA GLU A 104 -20.42 23.10 7.94
C GLU A 104 -19.30 22.68 6.98
N PHE A 105 -19.33 23.26 5.79
CA PHE A 105 -18.37 22.97 4.73
C PHE A 105 -17.50 24.18 4.46
N GLN A 106 -16.18 23.97 4.43
CA GLN A 106 -15.24 24.99 3.98
C GLN A 106 -15.30 25.17 2.46
N ARG A 107 -15.49 24.07 1.73
CA ARG A 107 -15.52 24.06 0.25
C ARG A 107 -16.28 22.85 -0.26
N ALA A 108 -17.01 22.99 -1.36
CA ALA A 108 -17.69 21.90 -2.06
C ALA A 108 -17.64 22.13 -3.57
N HIS A 109 -17.13 21.16 -4.33
CA HIS A 109 -17.01 21.30 -5.79
C HIS A 109 -16.98 19.95 -6.51
N ARG A 110 -17.40 19.95 -7.78
CA ARG A 110 -17.26 18.81 -8.70
C ARG A 110 -15.83 18.72 -9.22
N VAL A 111 -15.33 17.50 -9.40
CA VAL A 111 -13.98 17.25 -9.90
C VAL A 111 -14.02 16.57 -11.26
N GLY A 112 -13.20 17.09 -12.19
CA GLY A 112 -13.05 16.56 -13.55
C GLY A 112 -13.80 17.35 -14.62
N PRO A 113 -13.59 16.99 -15.91
CA PRO A 113 -14.18 17.69 -17.05
C PRO A 113 -15.70 17.58 -17.04
N LYS A 114 -16.40 18.66 -17.40
CA LYS A 114 -17.86 18.73 -17.39
C LYS A 114 -18.45 17.57 -18.20
N ARG A 115 -19.45 16.90 -17.63
CA ARG A 115 -20.19 15.79 -18.27
C ARG A 115 -21.62 16.22 -18.57
N SER A 116 -22.27 15.49 -19.49
CA SER A 116 -23.69 15.67 -19.74
C SER A 116 -24.52 15.22 -18.54
N VAL A 117 -25.73 15.78 -18.40
CA VAL A 117 -26.66 15.47 -17.30
C VAL A 117 -26.99 13.98 -17.27
N ASN A 118 -27.22 13.39 -18.45
CA ASN A 118 -27.57 11.97 -18.61
C ASN A 118 -26.36 11.05 -18.67
N SER A 119 -25.20 11.49 -18.19
CA SER A 119 -24.00 10.66 -18.16
C SER A 119 -24.20 9.49 -17.19
N SER A 120 -23.97 8.26 -17.66
CA SER A 120 -23.96 7.06 -16.82
C SER A 120 -22.90 7.09 -15.71
N ARG A 121 -21.95 8.03 -15.81
CA ARG A 121 -20.90 8.27 -14.82
C ARG A 121 -20.90 9.76 -14.47
N PRO A 122 -21.66 10.22 -13.47
CA PRO A 122 -21.56 11.59 -13.01
C PRO A 122 -20.17 11.88 -12.42
N ARG A 123 -19.75 13.15 -12.35
CA ARG A 123 -18.50 13.52 -11.67
C ARG A 123 -18.61 13.34 -10.17
N SER A 124 -17.49 13.07 -9.51
CA SER A 124 -17.46 13.09 -8.04
C SER A 124 -17.53 14.51 -7.50
N ILE A 125 -18.18 14.69 -6.35
CA ILE A 125 -18.08 15.91 -5.55
C ILE A 125 -17.03 15.69 -4.47
N ILE A 126 -16.10 16.62 -4.31
CA ILE A 126 -15.23 16.68 -3.14
C ILE A 126 -15.72 17.83 -2.27
N THR A 127 -15.94 17.53 -1.00
CA THR A 127 -16.27 18.55 0.01
C THR A 127 -15.34 18.41 1.20
N CYS A 128 -14.98 19.54 1.80
CA CYS A 128 -14.15 19.62 3.00
C CYS A 128 -15.03 20.10 4.15
N LEU A 129 -15.15 19.28 5.19
CA LEU A 129 -15.84 19.68 6.41
C LEU A 129 -14.94 20.57 7.26
N LEU A 130 -15.56 21.42 8.07
CA LEU A 130 -14.82 22.25 9.02
C LEU A 130 -14.32 21.45 10.22
N GLN A 131 -15.08 20.43 10.64
CA GLN A 131 -14.77 19.62 11.82
C GLN A 131 -14.31 18.20 11.42
N HIS A 132 -13.07 17.87 11.77
CA HIS A 132 -12.51 16.53 11.50
C HIS A 132 -13.36 15.38 12.08
N ASN A 133 -13.91 15.56 13.28
CA ASN A 133 -14.73 14.54 13.93
C ASN A 133 -15.99 14.20 13.13
N GLN A 134 -16.63 15.19 12.51
CA GLN A 134 -17.80 14.97 11.65
C GLN A 134 -17.41 14.17 10.41
N THR A 135 -16.25 14.48 9.80
CA THR A 135 -15.70 13.69 8.68
C THR A 135 -15.55 12.22 9.06
N LEU A 136 -14.96 11.93 10.22
CA LEU A 136 -14.77 10.56 10.69
C LEU A 136 -16.11 9.83 10.91
N GLN A 137 -17.08 10.48 11.55
CA GLN A 137 -18.41 9.90 11.80
C GLN A 137 -19.14 9.57 10.50
N ILE A 138 -19.13 10.50 9.54
CA ILE A 138 -19.71 10.31 8.21
C ILE A 138 -19.06 9.13 7.49
N LEU A 139 -17.73 9.05 7.49
CA LEU A 139 -17.00 7.97 6.83
C LEU A 139 -17.24 6.62 7.49
N GLN A 140 -17.30 6.57 8.83
CA GLN A 140 -17.59 5.36 9.58
C GLN A 140 -19.00 4.85 9.27
N ALA A 141 -19.99 5.73 9.27
CA ALA A 141 -21.36 5.33 8.99
C ALA A 141 -21.55 4.92 7.51
N ALA A 142 -20.92 5.65 6.57
CA ALA A 142 -20.90 5.25 5.16
C ALA A 142 -20.25 3.87 4.95
N HIS A 143 -19.19 3.56 5.69
CA HIS A 143 -18.56 2.24 5.63
C HIS A 143 -19.48 1.13 6.17
N SER A 144 -20.22 1.39 7.25
CA SER A 144 -21.13 0.42 7.88
C SER A 144 -22.40 0.15 7.06
N HIS A 145 -22.98 1.18 6.42
CA HIS A 145 -24.23 1.05 5.68
C HIS A 145 -24.03 0.57 4.23
N GLY A 146 -22.83 0.72 3.66
CA GLY A 146 -22.56 0.38 2.26
C GLY A 146 -23.04 1.45 1.27
N PRO A 147 -23.27 1.11 -0.01
CA PRO A 147 -23.78 2.07 -0.99
C PRO A 147 -25.23 2.44 -0.68
N PHE A 148 -25.53 3.73 -0.72
CA PHE A 148 -26.87 4.25 -0.47
C PHE A 148 -27.66 4.31 -1.78
N ARG A 149 -28.89 3.82 -1.79
CA ARG A 149 -29.80 3.96 -2.94
C ARG A 149 -30.72 5.15 -2.75
N VAL A 150 -30.58 6.16 -3.60
CA VAL A 150 -31.44 7.35 -3.63
C VAL A 150 -31.95 7.53 -5.05
N ASP A 151 -33.26 7.57 -5.25
CA ASP A 151 -33.90 7.90 -6.54
C ASP A 151 -33.29 7.18 -7.75
N GLN A 152 -33.03 5.87 -7.61
CA GLN A 152 -32.40 4.97 -8.60
C GLN A 152 -30.89 5.10 -8.80
N HIS A 153 -30.21 5.92 -8.00
CA HIS A 153 -28.77 6.11 -8.04
C HIS A 153 -28.08 5.47 -6.82
N ASP A 154 -26.98 4.76 -7.08
CA ASP A 154 -26.09 4.25 -6.05
C ASP A 154 -25.10 5.34 -5.65
N ILE A 155 -25.36 5.99 -4.51
CA ILE A 155 -24.51 7.02 -3.92
C ILE A 155 -23.49 6.36 -2.99
N ARG A 156 -22.23 6.75 -3.12
CA ARG A 156 -21.15 6.29 -2.22
C ARG A 156 -20.38 7.47 -1.66
N ILE A 157 -20.15 7.42 -0.35
CA ILE A 157 -19.29 8.38 0.36
C ILE A 157 -17.99 7.67 0.71
N THR A 158 -16.85 8.26 0.34
CA THR A 158 -15.52 7.73 0.62
C THR A 158 -14.59 8.85 1.06
N ALA A 159 -13.50 8.53 1.76
CA ALA A 159 -12.44 9.51 2.02
C ALA A 159 -11.69 9.89 0.73
N ASP A 160 -11.07 11.07 0.72
CA ASP A 160 -10.29 11.58 -0.40
C ASP A 160 -8.78 11.38 -0.20
N TYR A 161 -8.26 10.20 -0.54
CA TYR A 161 -6.82 9.95 -0.43
C TYR A 161 -6.01 10.49 -1.62
N SER A 162 -4.70 10.61 -1.43
CA SER A 162 -3.74 10.77 -2.53
C SER A 162 -3.81 9.62 -3.55
N LYS A 163 -3.21 9.83 -4.72
CA LYS A 163 -3.18 8.81 -5.77
C LYS A 163 -2.44 7.55 -5.30
N GLU A 164 -1.28 7.72 -4.68
CA GLU A 164 -0.45 6.61 -4.22
C GLU A 164 -1.15 5.79 -3.13
N THR A 165 -1.79 6.46 -2.17
CA THR A 165 -2.57 5.77 -1.13
C THR A 165 -3.76 5.02 -1.74
N ASN A 166 -4.48 5.61 -2.70
CA ASN A 166 -5.55 4.91 -3.43
C ASN A 166 -5.04 3.68 -4.20
N GLU A 167 -3.88 3.76 -4.86
CA GLU A 167 -3.26 2.63 -5.54
C GLU A 167 -2.89 1.52 -4.56
N ARG A 168 -2.30 1.86 -3.41
CA ARG A 168 -1.96 0.91 -2.34
C ARG A 168 -3.21 0.24 -1.76
N ARG A 169 -4.27 1.01 -1.48
CA ARG A 169 -5.56 0.48 -1.05
C ARG A 169 -6.12 -0.48 -2.10
N LYS A 170 -6.10 -0.10 -3.38
CA LYS A 170 -6.57 -0.96 -4.49
C LYS A 170 -5.80 -2.28 -4.55
N ALA A 171 -4.48 -2.23 -4.40
CA ALA A 171 -3.63 -3.43 -4.36
C ALA A 171 -3.98 -4.35 -3.18
N PHE A 172 -4.22 -3.81 -1.98
CA PHE A 172 -4.74 -4.60 -0.86
C PHE A 172 -6.12 -5.19 -1.16
N LEU A 173 -7.05 -4.40 -1.70
CA LEU A 173 -8.40 -4.85 -2.04
C LEU A 173 -8.38 -6.01 -3.05
N ALA A 174 -7.41 -6.04 -3.96
CA ALA A 174 -7.23 -7.14 -4.91
C ALA A 174 -6.86 -8.47 -4.25
N LEU A 175 -6.30 -8.46 -3.03
CA LEU A 175 -5.93 -9.67 -2.27
C LEU A 175 -7.08 -10.24 -1.42
N ARG A 176 -8.22 -9.53 -1.31
CA ARG A 176 -9.39 -9.98 -0.54
C ARG A 176 -9.93 -11.37 -0.93
N PRO A 177 -10.04 -11.74 -2.22
CA PRO A 177 -10.52 -13.07 -2.59
C PRO A 177 -9.67 -14.19 -1.98
N ARG A 178 -8.34 -14.00 -1.96
CA ARG A 178 -7.39 -14.96 -1.41
C ARG A 178 -7.48 -15.04 0.11
N LEU A 179 -7.64 -13.91 0.78
CA LEU A 179 -7.88 -13.87 2.24
C LEU A 179 -9.15 -14.64 2.62
N ARG A 180 -10.23 -14.49 1.85
CA ARG A 180 -11.46 -15.26 2.04
C ARG A 180 -11.26 -16.75 1.82
N GLN A 181 -10.52 -17.13 0.78
CA GLN A 181 -10.23 -18.54 0.47
C GLN A 181 -9.41 -19.23 1.56
N LEU A 182 -8.59 -18.48 2.30
CA LEU A 182 -7.81 -18.95 3.45
C LEU A 182 -8.54 -18.75 4.79
N GLU A 183 -9.82 -18.38 4.76
CA GLU A 183 -10.68 -18.15 5.94
C GLU A 183 -10.10 -17.15 6.95
N MET A 184 -9.32 -16.18 6.47
CA MET A 184 -8.72 -15.15 7.31
C MET A 184 -9.70 -13.99 7.51
N LYS A 185 -9.80 -13.48 8.75
CA LYS A 185 -10.47 -12.20 9.00
C LYS A 185 -9.54 -11.07 8.57
N TYR A 186 -10.10 -10.00 8.02
CA TYR A 186 -9.29 -8.86 7.60
C TYR A 186 -10.05 -7.54 7.67
N GLY A 187 -9.28 -6.45 7.67
CA GLY A 187 -9.79 -5.08 7.63
C GLY A 187 -8.76 -4.15 7.01
N LEU A 188 -9.23 -3.16 6.24
CA LEU A 188 -8.37 -2.13 5.65
C LEU A 188 -8.58 -0.82 6.40
N PHE A 189 -7.53 -0.38 7.09
CA PHE A 189 -7.50 0.86 7.85
C PHE A 189 -6.88 1.99 7.05
N ASP A 190 -7.19 3.19 7.52
CA ASP A 190 -6.65 4.42 6.98
C ASP A 190 -5.21 4.67 7.43
N PRO A 191 -4.36 5.26 6.57
CA PRO A 191 -4.64 5.58 5.17
C PRO A 191 -4.60 4.35 4.24
N ALA A 192 -3.75 3.36 4.50
CA ALA A 192 -3.67 2.12 3.73
C ALA A 192 -2.88 1.03 4.49
N ARG A 193 -3.47 0.51 5.58
CA ARG A 193 -2.90 -0.60 6.37
C ARG A 193 -3.90 -1.74 6.41
N MET A 194 -3.49 -2.95 6.02
CA MET A 194 -4.36 -4.12 6.10
C MET A 194 -4.02 -4.97 7.31
N TRP A 195 -5.00 -5.17 8.18
CA TRP A 195 -4.95 -6.11 9.28
C TRP A 195 -5.52 -7.44 8.83
N VAL A 196 -4.86 -8.53 9.22
CA VAL A 196 -5.27 -9.90 8.91
C VAL A 196 -5.15 -10.76 10.16
N THR A 197 -6.16 -11.59 10.44
CA THR A 197 -6.16 -12.53 11.54
C THR A 197 -6.40 -13.96 11.05
N LYS A 198 -5.53 -14.87 11.51
CA LYS A 198 -5.68 -16.32 11.33
C LYS A 198 -5.45 -17.02 12.67
N ASN A 199 -6.35 -17.91 13.06
CA ASN A 199 -6.26 -18.70 14.29
C ASN A 199 -5.98 -17.87 15.56
N GLY A 200 -6.63 -16.70 15.67
CA GLY A 200 -6.45 -15.77 16.81
C GLY A 200 -5.20 -14.88 16.74
N VAL A 201 -4.26 -15.15 15.84
CA VAL A 201 -3.07 -14.32 15.65
C VAL A 201 -3.34 -13.26 14.59
N SER A 202 -3.13 -12.00 14.98
CA SER A 202 -3.33 -10.83 14.13
C SER A 202 -2.00 -10.25 13.67
N LYS A 203 -1.94 -9.83 12.40
CA LYS A 203 -0.78 -9.16 11.82
C LYS A 203 -1.20 -8.00 10.93
N ASP A 204 -0.46 -6.91 11.03
CA ASP A 204 -0.62 -5.72 10.19
C ASP A 204 0.35 -5.73 9.03
N PHE A 205 -0.13 -5.25 7.88
CA PHE A 205 0.64 -5.09 6.65
C PHE A 205 0.52 -3.65 6.14
N TYR A 206 1.67 -3.03 5.89
CA TYR A 206 1.76 -1.68 5.33
C TYR A 206 2.05 -1.71 3.83
N ASN A 207 2.56 -2.83 3.32
CA ASN A 207 2.84 -3.08 1.92
C ASN A 207 1.99 -4.25 1.38
N PRO A 208 1.25 -4.07 0.27
CA PRO A 208 0.53 -5.15 -0.40
C PRO A 208 1.42 -6.34 -0.80
N GLU A 209 2.68 -6.10 -1.17
CA GLU A 209 3.61 -7.17 -1.55
C GLU A 209 4.00 -8.04 -0.36
N GLU A 210 4.21 -7.45 0.82
CA GLU A 210 4.47 -8.22 2.06
C GLU A 210 3.29 -9.12 2.39
N LEU A 211 2.06 -8.63 2.21
CA LEU A 211 0.88 -9.47 2.40
C LEU A 211 0.82 -10.56 1.32
N ARG A 212 1.11 -10.25 0.06
CA ARG A 212 1.10 -11.25 -1.02
C ARG A 212 2.06 -12.40 -0.70
N LEU A 213 3.30 -12.09 -0.32
CA LEU A 213 4.30 -13.07 0.11
C LEU A 213 3.84 -13.87 1.34
N PHE A 214 3.18 -13.20 2.30
CA PHE A 214 2.59 -13.88 3.45
C PHE A 214 1.46 -14.84 3.05
N LEU A 215 0.66 -14.52 2.04
CA LEU A 215 -0.39 -15.43 1.55
C LEU A 215 0.19 -16.57 0.71
N ASP A 216 1.33 -16.36 0.05
CA ASP A 216 2.08 -17.38 -0.71
C ASP A 216 2.59 -18.49 0.21
N SER A 217 3.04 -18.17 1.42
CA SER A 217 3.52 -19.18 2.37
C SER A 217 2.46 -20.19 2.81
N PHE A 218 1.17 -19.87 2.68
CA PHE A 218 0.07 -20.79 3.00
C PHE A 218 -0.36 -21.69 1.82
N GLN A 219 0.10 -21.41 0.59
CA GLN A 219 -0.20 -22.25 -0.57
C GLN A 219 0.84 -23.37 -0.78
N SER A 220 2.02 -23.25 -0.17
CA SER A 220 3.11 -24.23 -0.26
C SER A 220 2.92 -25.50 0.58
N GLN A 221 1.70 -25.80 1.05
CA GLN A 221 1.36 -27.06 1.71
C GLN A 221 0.64 -27.95 0.68
N PRO A 222 1.32 -28.90 0.02
CA PRO A 222 0.65 -29.83 -0.88
C PRO A 222 -0.18 -30.84 -0.07
N MET A 223 -1.42 -31.05 -0.52
CA MET A 223 -2.29 -32.15 -0.10
C MET A 223 -1.90 -33.45 -0.82
N ASP A 224 -2.02 -34.52 -0.03
CA ASP A 224 -2.25 -35.94 -0.35
C ASP A 224 -1.07 -36.87 -0.70
N SER A 225 -0.90 -37.89 0.16
CA SER A 225 -1.61 -39.15 -0.09
C SER A 225 -1.90 -39.96 1.19
N THR A 226 -3.14 -40.44 1.25
CA THR A 226 -3.70 -41.48 2.11
C THR A 226 -2.79 -42.69 2.37
N SER A 227 -2.74 -43.14 3.62
CA SER A 227 -2.60 -44.57 3.96
C SER A 227 -3.09 -44.83 5.39
N THR A 228 -4.16 -45.59 5.47
CA THR A 228 -4.69 -46.30 6.64
C THR A 228 -3.57 -47.00 7.43
N ASN A 229 -3.50 -46.74 8.74
CA ASN A 229 -3.48 -47.76 9.81
C ASN A 229 -3.09 -47.12 11.16
N CYS A 230 -4.03 -47.15 12.11
CA CYS A 230 -3.72 -47.41 13.52
C CYS A 230 -3.46 -48.93 13.68
N PRO A 231 -2.79 -49.46 14.73
CA PRO A 231 -2.75 -48.89 16.08
C PRO A 231 -1.42 -49.03 16.88
N HIS A 232 -1.48 -48.43 18.07
CA HIS A 232 -0.81 -48.70 19.35
C HIS A 232 0.27 -47.72 19.84
N ASP A 233 0.00 -47.26 21.06
CA ASP A 233 0.79 -46.46 21.99
C ASP A 233 2.29 -46.81 22.03
N ILE A 234 3.11 -45.78 22.28
CA ILE A 234 4.01 -45.67 23.44
C ILE A 234 4.44 -44.20 23.57
N ALA A 235 4.43 -43.73 24.82
CA ALA A 235 4.88 -42.44 25.30
C ALA A 235 6.37 -42.13 25.00
N GLY A 236 6.71 -40.84 24.94
CA GLY A 236 8.10 -40.41 24.87
C GLY A 236 8.28 -38.91 24.59
N ASP A 237 8.22 -38.14 25.67
CA ASP A 237 8.83 -36.85 26.01
C ASP A 237 9.78 -36.11 25.04
N ASN A 238 9.73 -34.77 25.22
CA ASN A 238 10.75 -33.73 24.97
C ASN A 238 11.01 -33.26 23.55
N GLU A 239 11.43 -32.03 23.26
CA GLU A 239 11.39 -30.68 23.84
C GLU A 239 11.88 -29.80 22.67
N GLY A 240 11.38 -28.58 22.51
CA GLY A 240 11.84 -27.72 21.40
C GLY A 240 11.15 -26.38 21.35
N LEU A 241 11.34 -25.62 22.41
CA LEU A 241 10.73 -24.33 22.75
C LEU A 241 10.70 -23.29 21.62
N ALA A 242 9.49 -22.80 21.39
CA ALA A 242 9.17 -21.54 20.75
C ALA A 242 9.56 -20.36 21.67
N VAL A 243 10.46 -19.48 21.23
CA VAL A 243 10.58 -18.11 21.75
C VAL A 243 11.27 -17.24 20.69
N ILE A 244 10.55 -16.31 20.02
CA ILE A 244 10.93 -14.89 19.93
C ILE A 244 9.62 -14.09 19.87
N LEU A 245 9.15 -13.72 21.05
CA LEU A 245 8.17 -12.66 21.29
C LEU A 245 8.95 -11.34 21.32
N PHE A 246 8.65 -10.40 20.42
CA PHE A 246 8.97 -9.00 20.67
C PHE A 246 7.69 -8.17 20.69
N VAL A 247 7.46 -7.66 21.88
CA VAL A 247 6.41 -6.78 22.36
C VAL A 247 6.42 -5.47 21.59
N TYR A 248 5.25 -4.98 21.18
CA TYR A 248 5.01 -3.55 21.12
C TYR A 248 3.74 -3.20 21.90
N LEU A 249 3.97 -2.45 22.97
CA LEU A 249 2.97 -1.86 23.83
C LEU A 249 2.08 -0.90 23.03
N SER A 250 0.78 -0.99 23.33
CA SER A 250 -0.26 -0.05 22.96
C SER A 250 0.13 1.40 23.22
N TYR A 251 -0.08 2.25 22.22
CA TYR A 251 -0.46 3.64 22.45
C TYR A 251 -1.85 3.86 21.87
N ASN A 252 -2.73 4.35 22.75
CA ASN A 252 -4.14 4.63 22.51
C ASN A 252 -4.36 5.58 21.34
N GLY A 253 -5.36 5.25 20.53
CA GLY A 253 -6.02 6.12 19.58
C GLY A 253 -7.04 5.30 18.80
N ASN A 254 -8.30 5.36 19.22
CA ASN A 254 -9.45 4.69 18.59
C ASN A 254 -9.31 4.65 17.06
N ALA A 255 -8.96 3.47 16.52
CA ALA A 255 -8.86 3.22 15.10
C ALA A 255 -9.82 2.07 14.77
N TYR A 256 -10.88 2.46 14.07
CA TYR A 256 -12.10 1.68 13.84
C TYR A 256 -11.84 0.46 12.97
N ALA A 257 -11.89 -0.72 13.60
CA ALA A 257 -11.87 -2.01 12.94
C ALA A 257 -13.31 -2.53 12.88
N THR A 258 -13.88 -2.72 11.69
CA THR A 258 -15.07 -3.56 11.54
C THR A 258 -14.68 -4.79 10.75
N THR A 259 -14.72 -5.93 11.43
CA THR A 259 -14.40 -7.25 10.92
C THR A 259 -15.38 -7.63 9.81
N CYS A 260 -14.89 -7.85 8.59
CA CYS A 260 -15.65 -8.64 7.62
C CYS A 260 -15.46 -10.12 8.01
N LEU A 261 -16.47 -10.71 8.66
CA LEU A 261 -16.55 -12.17 8.77
C LEU A 261 -16.80 -12.75 7.37
N PRO A 262 -16.26 -13.93 7.03
CA PRO A 262 -16.64 -14.62 5.82
C PRO A 262 -18.15 -14.89 5.87
N THR A 263 -18.85 -14.55 4.78
CA THR A 263 -20.22 -14.98 4.50
C THR A 263 -20.14 -16.23 3.65
#